data_AF-A0A8P4G5M1-F1
#
_entry.id   AF-A0A8P4G5M1-F1
#
_cell.length_a   1.000
_cell.length_b   1.000
_cell.length_c   1.000
_cell.angle_alpha   90.00
_cell.angle_beta   90.00
_cell.angle_gamma   90.00
#
_symmetry.space_group_name_H-M   'P 1'
#
loop_
_entity.id
_entity.type
_entity.pdbx_description
1 polymer ?
#
loop_
_entity_poly.entity_id
_entity_poly.type
_entity_poly.pdbx_seq_one_letter_code
_entity_poly.pdbx_strand_id
1 'polypeptide(L)'
;MNKQISSILYTKASCVIRRLSTSSSRCRSQPQPRAESAPQQLVGVVGLEIHAQINSNTKLFSGSSVRFTAPPNSLVSFFDASLPGTLPVLNKRCVDAAVMTGLALSCTINRMSLFDRKHYFYADLPAGYQITQQRRPIAVDGTLTYCFLGGKKRSQVIRKTVNIKQIQLEQDSGKSLHDDLRSQTLIDLNRAGVGLMELVMEPDMSCGEEAAAAVRELQLILQALGTCQGNMSEGQLRVDANVSVHKPGEPLGIRAEVKNINSVRYLARAIDYEIQRQIDILQRGGTVQNETRAYDSKSGFMPEPNLPPLIVYEDNASLPTGIDACQAVVVETIRKVLPELPSVKRDRLVQTYGILPEHSFTLVNEDGLVDYFEAVLKVTKMGPRKVIGWVIKELLGHLKQQDMSVSQSPISPSALAELLELQETGHISSSVAGQVFQEMWKSSGKTALQIVQELDLGLVSDTAQLHSICQKVVDSNPDEVNAIRNGNKKVLNKLMGLVQKETKGRADPVLVRAILQEKTLLKSDC
;
A
#
# COMPACT_ATOMS: atom_id res chain seq x y z
N MET A 1 9.64 -36.17 -55.81
CA MET A 1 10.40 -37.31 -56.40
C MET A 1 10.88 -38.21 -55.26
N ASN A 2 10.52 -39.48 -55.36
CA ASN A 2 11.02 -40.69 -54.67
C ASN A 2 10.90 -40.87 -53.15
N LYS A 3 9.91 -41.70 -52.80
CA LYS A 3 9.90 -42.67 -51.69
C LYS A 3 11.07 -43.65 -51.82
N GLN A 4 11.55 -44.20 -50.69
CA GLN A 4 11.76 -45.65 -50.59
C GLN A 4 11.77 -46.15 -49.14
N ILE A 5 11.20 -47.35 -48.98
CA ILE A 5 10.95 -48.15 -47.78
C ILE A 5 11.85 -49.40 -47.87
N SER A 6 12.38 -49.88 -46.75
CA SER A 6 12.66 -51.30 -46.42
C SER A 6 13.20 -51.31 -44.97
N SER A 7 12.73 -52.03 -43.94
CA SER A 7 12.07 -53.31 -43.70
C SER A 7 12.97 -54.56 -43.67
N ILE A 8 12.87 -55.26 -42.52
CA ILE A 8 13.07 -56.70 -42.23
C ILE A 8 14.50 -57.16 -41.89
N LEU A 9 14.71 -57.65 -40.66
CA LEU A 9 14.96 -59.09 -40.35
C LEU A 9 15.24 -59.34 -38.85
N TYR A 10 14.37 -60.17 -38.25
CA TYR A 10 14.54 -60.86 -36.98
C TYR A 10 15.32 -62.17 -37.20
N THR A 11 16.11 -62.60 -36.21
CA THR A 11 16.47 -64.02 -36.05
C THR A 11 16.43 -64.41 -34.57
N LYS A 12 15.66 -65.47 -34.29
CA LYS A 12 15.51 -66.18 -33.01
C LYS A 12 16.59 -67.26 -32.88
N ALA A 13 16.66 -67.79 -31.64
CA ALA A 13 17.11 -69.13 -31.20
C ALA A 13 18.32 -69.03 -30.24
N SER A 14 18.44 -69.75 -29.11
CA SER A 14 17.78 -70.97 -28.64
C SER A 14 17.81 -71.05 -27.12
N CYS A 15 16.84 -71.78 -26.57
CA CYS A 15 16.64 -72.13 -25.18
C CYS A 15 17.62 -73.22 -24.70
N VAL A 16 18.16 -73.10 -23.48
CA VAL A 16 18.68 -74.24 -22.70
C VAL A 16 18.05 -74.22 -21.32
N ILE A 17 17.29 -75.26 -21.02
CA ILE A 17 16.68 -75.55 -19.72
C ILE A 17 17.67 -76.42 -18.92
N ARG A 18 18.04 -75.98 -17.72
CA ARG A 18 18.43 -76.87 -16.62
C ARG A 18 17.71 -76.43 -15.34
N ARG A 19 16.94 -77.36 -14.75
CA ARG A 19 16.28 -77.23 -13.44
C ARG A 19 17.05 -78.03 -12.39
N LEU A 20 16.79 -77.63 -11.13
CA LEU A 20 17.05 -78.26 -9.82
C LEU A 20 18.37 -77.84 -9.14
N SER A 21 18.44 -77.48 -7.86
CA SER A 21 17.43 -77.23 -6.81
C SER A 21 18.12 -76.64 -5.55
N THR A 22 17.39 -75.77 -4.83
CA THR A 22 17.41 -75.50 -3.38
C THR A 22 18.69 -75.06 -2.65
N SER A 23 18.69 -73.81 -2.15
CA SER A 23 18.78 -73.52 -0.70
C SER A 23 18.46 -72.05 -0.37
N SER A 24 17.36 -71.88 0.37
CA SER A 24 17.05 -70.89 1.42
C SER A 24 17.71 -69.49 1.47
N SER A 25 16.79 -68.52 1.66
CA SER A 25 16.89 -67.36 2.55
C SER A 25 17.49 -66.05 2.03
N ARG A 26 16.59 -65.16 1.58
CA ARG A 26 16.30 -63.83 2.18
C ARG A 26 15.39 -63.07 1.22
N CYS A 27 14.12 -62.94 1.59
CA CYS A 27 13.17 -62.08 0.88
C CYS A 27 13.69 -60.65 0.87
N ARG A 28 14.14 -60.18 -0.30
CA ARG A 28 14.22 -58.75 -0.62
C ARG A 28 12.79 -58.23 -0.65
N SER A 29 12.44 -57.39 0.32
CA SER A 29 11.26 -56.54 0.26
C SER A 29 11.33 -55.72 -1.03
N GLN A 30 10.32 -55.87 -1.89
CA GLN A 30 10.10 -55.00 -3.02
C GLN A 30 10.03 -53.55 -2.53
N PRO A 31 10.61 -52.57 -3.25
CA PRO A 31 10.36 -51.18 -2.92
C PRO A 31 8.87 -50.91 -3.16
N GLN A 32 8.17 -50.54 -2.09
CA GLN A 32 6.81 -50.02 -2.20
C GLN A 32 6.81 -48.87 -3.21
N PRO A 33 5.79 -48.77 -4.09
CA PRO A 33 5.64 -47.61 -4.93
C PRO A 33 5.55 -46.40 -3.99
N ARG A 34 6.52 -45.50 -4.09
CA ARG A 34 6.44 -44.20 -3.43
C ARG A 34 5.10 -43.62 -3.85
N ALA A 35 4.23 -43.36 -2.87
CA ALA A 35 3.05 -42.55 -3.10
C ALA A 35 3.52 -41.30 -3.85
N GLU A 36 3.03 -41.09 -5.08
CA GLU A 36 3.21 -39.85 -5.80
C GLU A 36 2.58 -38.77 -4.92
N SER A 37 3.42 -38.13 -4.11
CA SER A 37 3.05 -36.90 -3.43
C SER A 37 2.60 -35.94 -4.53
N ALA A 38 1.38 -35.42 -4.41
CA ALA A 38 0.89 -34.34 -5.26
C ALA A 38 2.02 -33.32 -5.48
N PRO A 39 2.24 -32.82 -6.71
CA PRO A 39 3.37 -31.95 -7.01
C PRO A 39 3.38 -30.81 -5.99
N GLN A 40 4.40 -30.78 -5.14
CA GLN A 40 4.52 -29.74 -4.12
C GLN A 40 4.55 -28.40 -4.85
N GLN A 41 3.53 -27.58 -4.57
CA GLN A 41 3.34 -26.32 -5.26
C GLN A 41 4.53 -25.40 -4.91
N LEU A 42 5.24 -24.94 -5.93
CA LEU A 42 6.30 -23.95 -5.79
C LEU A 42 5.72 -22.66 -5.19
N VAL A 43 6.44 -22.05 -4.27
CA VAL A 43 6.04 -20.83 -3.57
C VAL A 43 7.05 -19.72 -3.85
N GLY A 44 6.53 -18.55 -4.19
CA GLY A 44 7.31 -17.34 -4.36
C GLY A 44 7.79 -16.78 -3.03
N VAL A 45 8.96 -16.18 -3.04
CA VAL A 45 9.58 -15.50 -1.92
C VAL A 45 10.14 -14.18 -2.42
N VAL A 46 9.85 -13.11 -1.70
CA VAL A 46 10.11 -11.74 -2.11
C VAL A 46 10.76 -10.99 -0.96
N GLY A 47 11.95 -10.44 -1.20
CA GLY A 47 12.58 -9.41 -0.38
C GLY A 47 12.53 -8.08 -1.11
N LEU A 48 12.50 -6.97 -0.37
CA LEU A 48 12.46 -5.63 -0.94
C LEU A 48 13.64 -4.80 -0.45
N GLU A 49 14.20 -4.01 -1.36
CA GLU A 49 15.16 -2.95 -1.05
C GLU A 49 14.49 -1.63 -1.42
N ILE A 50 14.34 -0.75 -0.43
CA ILE A 50 13.57 0.48 -0.58
C ILE A 50 14.46 1.67 -0.30
N HIS A 51 14.65 2.53 -1.30
CA HIS A 51 15.34 3.81 -1.14
C HIS A 51 14.32 4.93 -0.93
N ALA A 52 14.31 5.47 0.28
CA ALA A 52 13.46 6.59 0.68
C ALA A 52 14.29 7.89 0.76
N GLN A 53 13.92 8.88 -0.03
CA GLN A 53 14.54 10.21 -0.01
C GLN A 53 14.15 10.94 1.27
N ILE A 54 15.17 11.35 2.04
CA ILE A 54 14.96 12.03 3.30
C ILE A 54 14.43 13.44 3.03
N ASN A 55 13.38 13.81 3.75
CA ASN A 55 12.84 15.16 3.77
C ASN A 55 13.70 16.08 4.65
N SER A 56 14.72 16.69 4.02
CA SER A 56 15.64 17.66 4.63
C SER A 56 15.80 18.91 3.77
N ASN A 57 16.11 20.05 4.40
CA ASN A 57 16.33 21.31 3.68
C ASN A 57 17.66 21.32 2.91
N THR A 58 18.67 20.64 3.46
CA THR A 58 20.02 20.52 2.90
C THR A 58 20.38 19.05 2.63
N LYS A 59 21.37 18.83 1.77
CA LYS A 59 21.87 17.50 1.38
C LYS A 59 22.54 16.74 2.55
N LEU A 60 22.90 15.47 2.33
CA LEU A 60 23.41 14.60 3.39
C LEU A 60 24.78 15.03 3.91
N PHE A 61 25.65 15.49 3.01
CA PHE A 61 27.04 15.84 3.31
C PHE A 61 27.45 17.25 2.87
N SER A 62 26.50 18.06 2.39
CA SER A 62 26.75 19.42 1.90
C SER A 62 25.62 20.39 2.26
N GLY A 63 25.93 21.69 2.21
CA GLY A 63 24.98 22.77 2.51
C GLY A 63 24.01 23.11 1.37
N SER A 64 24.06 22.41 0.23
CA SER A 64 23.17 22.68 -0.90
C SER A 64 21.72 22.37 -0.56
N SER A 65 20.78 23.16 -1.08
CA SER A 65 19.35 22.96 -0.86
C SER A 65 18.84 21.72 -1.62
N VAL A 66 17.84 21.04 -1.06
CA VAL A 66 17.11 19.95 -1.71
C VAL A 66 15.77 20.48 -2.20
N ARG A 67 15.54 20.50 -3.51
CA ARG A 67 14.25 20.84 -4.13
C ARG A 67 14.05 20.00 -5.38
N PHE A 68 12.81 19.58 -5.61
CA PHE A 68 12.46 18.77 -6.79
C PHE A 68 12.51 19.61 -8.08
N THR A 69 11.92 20.80 -8.06
CA THR A 69 11.88 21.71 -9.21
C THR A 69 12.99 22.75 -9.11
N ALA A 70 14.09 22.55 -9.84
CA ALA A 70 15.16 23.52 -9.97
C ALA A 70 15.80 23.45 -11.37
N PRO A 71 16.37 24.55 -11.89
CA PRO A 71 17.16 24.51 -13.11
C PRO A 71 18.32 23.50 -12.98
N PRO A 72 18.72 22.80 -14.06
CA PRO A 72 19.82 21.83 -14.01
C PRO A 72 21.10 22.41 -13.41
N ASN A 73 21.78 21.65 -12.56
CA ASN A 73 23.03 22.03 -11.90
C ASN A 73 23.01 23.35 -11.11
N SER A 74 21.85 23.79 -10.61
CA SER A 74 21.71 25.01 -9.79
C SER A 74 21.79 24.77 -8.28
N LEU A 75 21.58 23.52 -7.83
CA LEU A 75 21.58 23.11 -6.42
C LEU A 75 22.80 22.24 -6.11
N VAL A 76 23.98 22.71 -6.49
CA VAL A 76 25.22 21.93 -6.46
C VAL A 76 26.32 22.73 -5.77
N SER A 77 26.91 22.16 -4.73
CA SER A 77 28.09 22.70 -4.04
C SER A 77 29.38 22.10 -4.61
N PHE A 78 30.52 22.65 -4.21
CA PHE A 78 31.82 22.08 -4.60
C PHE A 78 31.99 20.62 -4.18
N PHE A 79 31.44 20.24 -3.02
CA PHE A 79 31.46 18.84 -2.56
C PHE A 79 30.58 17.95 -3.46
N ASP A 80 29.38 18.41 -3.81
CA ASP A 80 28.45 17.64 -4.67
C ASP A 80 29.04 17.40 -6.06
N ALA A 81 29.78 18.38 -6.58
CA ALA A 81 30.51 18.28 -7.85
C ALA A 81 31.88 17.57 -7.72
N SER A 82 32.23 17.09 -6.53
CA SER A 82 33.49 16.38 -6.23
C SER A 82 34.75 17.17 -6.62
N LEU A 83 34.76 18.48 -6.36
CA LEU A 83 35.97 19.28 -6.57
C LEU A 83 37.08 18.80 -5.62
N PRO A 84 38.34 18.73 -6.10
CA PRO A 84 39.47 18.31 -5.28
C PRO A 84 39.61 19.16 -4.00
N GLY A 85 39.84 18.48 -2.88
CA GLY A 85 40.04 19.12 -1.57
C GLY A 85 38.77 19.37 -0.75
N THR A 86 37.59 19.01 -1.26
CA THR A 86 36.33 19.09 -0.50
C THR A 86 36.17 17.91 0.47
N LEU A 87 35.48 18.14 1.59
CA LEU A 87 35.25 17.14 2.63
C LEU A 87 33.75 17.05 3.00
N PRO A 88 33.25 15.85 3.35
CA PRO A 88 31.83 15.66 3.71
C PRO A 88 31.52 16.21 5.11
N VAL A 89 30.35 16.83 5.28
CA VAL A 89 29.83 17.27 6.59
C VAL A 89 28.42 16.71 6.81
N LEU A 90 28.29 15.76 7.73
CA LEU A 90 27.04 15.02 7.96
C LEU A 90 25.89 15.91 8.45
N ASN A 91 24.73 15.74 7.82
CA ASN A 91 23.50 16.44 8.18
C ASN A 91 22.76 15.77 9.34
N LYS A 92 22.64 16.48 10.47
CA LYS A 92 21.93 16.02 11.66
C LYS A 92 20.48 15.59 11.37
N ARG A 93 19.72 16.38 10.61
CA ARG A 93 18.30 16.09 10.30
C ARG A 93 18.15 14.75 9.58
N CYS A 94 19.12 14.38 8.73
CA CYS A 94 19.12 13.09 8.04
C CYS A 94 19.32 11.93 9.02
N VAL A 95 20.22 12.10 10.00
CA VAL A 95 20.41 11.11 11.06
C VAL A 95 19.16 11.00 11.93
N ASP A 96 18.59 12.13 12.37
CA ASP A 96 17.35 12.15 13.16
C ASP A 96 16.20 11.44 12.40
N ALA A 97 16.11 11.63 11.08
CA ALA A 97 15.12 10.96 10.24
C ALA A 97 15.28 9.43 10.24
N ALA A 98 16.52 8.95 10.11
CA ALA A 98 16.80 7.53 10.08
C ALA A 98 16.61 6.88 11.46
N VAL A 99 16.97 7.55 12.54
CA VAL A 99 16.71 7.09 13.91
C VAL A 99 15.20 7.08 14.20
N MET A 100 14.45 8.12 13.83
CA MET A 100 12.98 8.12 13.93
C MET A 100 12.36 6.94 13.22
N THR A 101 12.79 6.71 11.97
CA THR A 101 12.28 5.61 11.14
C THR A 101 12.63 4.25 11.75
N GLY A 102 13.85 4.08 12.26
CA GLY A 102 14.27 2.88 12.97
C GLY A 102 13.43 2.61 14.22
N LEU A 103 13.17 3.62 15.05
CA LEU A 103 12.32 3.48 16.23
C LEU A 103 10.87 3.13 15.87
N ALA A 104 10.31 3.77 14.84
CA ALA A 104 8.95 3.50 14.38
C ALA A 104 8.77 2.08 13.85
N LEU A 105 9.83 1.53 13.24
CA LEU A 105 9.89 0.16 12.73
C LEU A 105 10.42 -0.84 13.77
N SER A 106 10.49 -0.42 15.05
CA SER A 106 10.95 -1.25 16.17
C SER A 106 12.35 -1.85 15.96
N CYS A 107 13.22 -1.18 15.22
CA CYS A 107 14.61 -1.58 15.02
C CYS A 107 15.45 -1.31 16.27
N THR A 108 16.53 -2.06 16.42
CA THR A 108 17.61 -1.76 17.34
C THR A 108 18.52 -0.68 16.74
N ILE A 109 18.63 0.46 17.42
CA ILE A 109 19.49 1.58 16.98
C ILE A 109 20.94 1.30 17.40
N ASN A 110 21.87 1.40 16.45
CA ASN A 110 23.29 1.24 16.74
C ASN A 110 23.84 2.50 17.41
N ARG A 111 24.41 2.35 18.62
CA ARG A 111 25.08 3.45 19.35
C ARG A 111 26.26 4.06 18.61
N MET A 112 26.91 3.27 17.76
CA MET A 112 27.97 3.73 16.87
C MET A 112 27.68 3.19 15.48
N SER A 113 27.74 4.05 14.47
CA SER A 113 27.51 3.72 13.07
C SER A 113 28.67 4.23 12.22
N LEU A 114 29.00 3.51 11.14
CA LEU A 114 30.17 3.77 10.32
C LEU A 114 29.77 4.02 8.86
N PHE A 115 30.38 5.03 8.25
CA PHE A 115 30.25 5.28 6.82
C PHE A 115 31.34 4.54 6.02
N ASP A 116 30.95 4.08 4.85
CA ASP A 116 31.72 3.29 3.91
C ASP A 116 31.60 3.91 2.51
N ARG A 117 32.64 3.76 1.69
CA ARG A 117 32.64 4.08 0.26
C ARG A 117 32.31 2.84 -0.54
N LYS A 118 31.22 2.88 -1.29
CA LYS A 118 30.85 1.90 -2.31
C LYS A 118 31.40 2.38 -3.65
N HIS A 119 32.47 1.77 -4.13
CA HIS A 119 33.15 2.21 -5.36
C HIS A 119 32.48 1.65 -6.61
N TYR A 120 32.03 2.55 -7.49
CA TYR A 120 31.58 2.26 -8.85
C TYR A 120 31.63 3.54 -9.69
N PHE A 121 31.92 3.39 -10.99
CA PHE A 121 32.05 4.53 -11.89
C PHE A 121 30.78 4.70 -12.71
N TYR A 122 30.17 5.88 -12.59
CA TYR A 122 29.04 6.27 -13.41
C TYR A 122 29.03 7.80 -13.59
N ALA A 123 28.50 8.29 -14.71
CA ALA A 123 28.59 9.71 -15.07
C ALA A 123 27.83 10.65 -14.10
N ASP A 124 26.80 10.14 -13.42
CA ASP A 124 26.02 10.88 -12.43
C ASP A 124 26.55 10.74 -10.99
N LEU A 125 27.69 10.07 -10.80
CA LEU A 125 28.36 9.94 -9.52
C LEU A 125 29.79 10.51 -9.62
N PRO A 126 29.96 11.84 -9.44
CA PRO A 126 31.22 12.52 -9.74
C PRO A 126 32.41 12.05 -8.89
N ALA A 127 32.17 11.55 -7.67
CA ALA A 127 33.22 11.06 -6.79
C ALA A 127 33.80 9.70 -7.20
N GLY A 128 33.12 8.94 -8.07
CA GLY A 128 33.47 7.54 -8.38
C GLY A 128 33.26 6.57 -7.21
N TYR A 129 32.58 7.03 -6.15
CA TYR A 129 32.10 6.23 -5.04
C TYR A 129 30.89 6.89 -4.38
N GLN A 130 30.03 6.08 -3.80
CA GLN A 130 28.87 6.51 -3.02
C GLN A 130 29.20 6.33 -1.53
N ILE A 131 28.98 7.36 -0.70
CA ILE A 131 29.07 7.21 0.76
C ILE A 131 27.77 6.56 1.25
N THR A 132 27.89 5.41 1.91
CA THR A 132 26.79 4.56 2.43
C THR A 132 27.19 3.94 3.78
N GLN A 133 26.40 3.03 4.35
CA GLN A 133 26.73 2.30 5.60
C GLN A 133 26.52 0.80 5.43
N GLN A 134 27.56 0.06 5.09
CA GLN A 134 27.46 -1.39 4.87
C GLN A 134 27.79 -2.18 6.15
N ARG A 135 28.86 -1.79 6.86
CA ARG A 135 29.40 -2.60 7.97
C ARG A 135 28.65 -2.41 9.27
N ARG A 136 28.27 -1.18 9.58
CA ARG A 136 27.55 -0.83 10.81
C ARG A 136 26.48 0.23 10.52
N PRO A 137 25.31 -0.19 9.98
CA PRO A 137 24.23 0.70 9.61
C PRO A 137 23.62 1.39 10.84
N ILE A 138 22.77 2.40 10.63
CA ILE A 138 22.19 3.18 11.73
C ILE A 138 21.19 2.37 12.58
N ALA A 139 20.43 1.47 11.96
CA ALA A 139 19.48 0.60 12.67
C ALA A 139 19.43 -0.81 12.04
N VAL A 140 19.15 -1.82 12.87
CA VAL A 140 19.07 -3.24 12.47
C VAL A 140 17.90 -3.95 13.17
N ASP A 141 17.50 -5.11 12.67
CA ASP A 141 16.55 -6.02 13.34
C ASP A 141 15.21 -5.37 13.71
N GLY A 142 14.53 -4.81 12.72
CA GLY A 142 13.19 -4.23 12.86
C GLY A 142 12.08 -5.14 12.35
N THR A 143 10.85 -4.66 12.48
CA THR A 143 9.67 -5.35 11.93
C THR A 143 8.67 -4.34 11.36
N LEU A 144 8.03 -4.71 10.25
CA LEU A 144 6.92 -3.98 9.66
C LEU A 144 5.70 -4.90 9.59
N THR A 145 4.60 -4.45 10.20
CA THR A 145 3.34 -5.17 10.14
C THR A 145 2.40 -4.49 9.17
N TYR A 146 1.92 -5.23 8.18
CA TYR A 146 1.05 -4.73 7.11
C TYR A 146 -0.20 -5.61 6.96
N CYS A 147 -1.21 -5.06 6.32
CA CYS A 147 -2.49 -5.72 6.08
C CYS A 147 -2.84 -5.69 4.60
N PHE A 148 -3.37 -6.80 4.09
CA PHE A 148 -3.84 -6.90 2.71
C PHE A 148 -5.13 -7.72 2.62
N LEU A 149 -5.82 -7.63 1.48
CA LEU A 149 -7.11 -8.30 1.26
C LEU A 149 -6.88 -9.67 0.61
N GLY A 150 -6.87 -10.73 1.42
CA GLY A 150 -6.68 -12.10 0.96
C GLY A 150 -7.92 -12.98 1.06
N GLY A 151 -7.72 -14.27 0.75
CA GLY A 151 -8.74 -15.33 0.89
C GLY A 151 -9.62 -15.55 -0.34
N LYS A 152 -10.41 -16.64 -0.34
CA LYS A 152 -11.24 -17.09 -1.49
C LYS A 152 -12.21 -16.03 -2.04
N LYS A 153 -12.54 -15.00 -1.26
CA LYS A 153 -13.47 -13.91 -1.63
C LYS A 153 -12.83 -12.51 -1.70
N ARG A 154 -11.50 -12.37 -1.57
CA ARG A 154 -10.78 -11.06 -1.57
C ARG A 154 -11.38 -10.00 -0.60
N SER A 155 -12.05 -10.45 0.45
CA SER A 155 -12.77 -9.60 1.39
C SER A 155 -12.30 -9.78 2.83
N GLN A 156 -11.27 -10.61 3.06
CA GLN A 156 -10.73 -10.87 4.38
C GLN A 156 -9.42 -10.10 4.55
N VAL A 157 -9.35 -9.26 5.58
CA VAL A 157 -8.11 -8.58 5.96
C VAL A 157 -7.18 -9.60 6.61
N ILE A 158 -6.03 -9.84 5.99
CA ILE A 158 -4.96 -10.69 6.52
C ILE A 158 -3.84 -9.79 7.00
N ARG A 159 -3.42 -10.00 8.26
CA ARG A 159 -2.30 -9.31 8.87
C ARG A 159 -1.04 -10.16 8.75
N LYS A 160 0.05 -9.56 8.28
CA LYS A 160 1.37 -10.18 8.14
C LYS A 160 2.44 -9.25 8.66
N THR A 161 3.60 -9.82 8.95
CA THR A 161 4.78 -9.08 9.41
C THR A 161 5.96 -9.49 8.55
N VAL A 162 6.76 -8.51 8.16
CA VAL A 162 8.05 -8.70 7.49
C VAL A 162 9.15 -8.15 8.38
N ASN A 163 10.28 -8.85 8.44
CA ASN A 163 11.45 -8.40 9.18
C ASN A 163 12.24 -7.38 8.35
N ILE A 164 12.76 -6.37 9.03
CA ILE A 164 13.65 -5.36 8.45
C ILE A 164 15.05 -5.73 8.90
N LYS A 165 15.91 -6.05 7.94
CA LYS A 165 17.29 -6.40 8.21
C LYS A 165 18.08 -5.20 8.70
N GLN A 166 18.02 -4.10 7.96
CA GLN A 166 18.74 -2.88 8.27
C GLN A 166 18.11 -1.64 7.65
N ILE A 167 18.44 -0.49 8.25
CA ILE A 167 18.24 0.84 7.70
C ILE A 167 19.61 1.50 7.68
N GLN A 168 20.01 2.00 6.52
CA GLN A 168 21.30 2.68 6.32
C GLN A 168 21.10 4.05 5.67
N LEU A 169 22.02 4.97 5.96
CA LEU A 169 22.10 6.27 5.30
C LEU A 169 23.04 6.21 4.10
N GLU A 170 22.61 6.79 2.99
CA GLU A 170 23.44 6.91 1.79
C GLU A 170 23.16 8.16 0.97
N GLN A 171 24.10 8.48 0.08
CA GLN A 171 23.95 9.57 -0.89
C GLN A 171 23.20 9.12 -2.13
N ASP A 172 22.27 9.92 -2.63
CA ASP A 172 21.71 9.71 -3.97
C ASP A 172 22.71 10.11 -5.06
N SER A 173 22.57 9.49 -6.23
CA SER A 173 23.30 9.90 -7.43
C SER A 173 22.58 11.03 -8.18
N GLY A 174 23.28 11.68 -9.10
CA GLY A 174 22.68 12.64 -10.02
C GLY A 174 21.67 11.99 -10.96
N LYS A 175 21.20 12.76 -11.95
CA LYS A 175 20.30 12.30 -12.99
C LYS A 175 21.02 12.31 -14.33
N SER A 176 20.97 11.19 -15.03
CA SER A 176 21.41 11.06 -16.41
C SER A 176 20.21 11.19 -17.35
N LEU A 177 20.26 12.14 -18.28
CA LEU A 177 19.24 12.38 -19.31
C LEU A 177 19.84 12.06 -20.68
N HIS A 178 19.29 11.07 -21.38
CA HIS A 178 19.77 10.73 -22.71
C HIS A 178 19.10 11.62 -23.76
N ASP A 179 19.91 12.31 -24.56
CA ASP A 179 19.48 13.08 -25.72
C ASP A 179 19.75 12.25 -26.98
N ASP A 180 18.74 11.49 -27.41
CA ASP A 180 18.81 10.61 -28.58
C ASP A 180 19.19 11.39 -29.86
N LEU A 181 18.68 12.63 -29.99
CA LEU A 181 18.88 13.46 -31.18
C LEU A 181 20.34 13.87 -31.34
N ARG A 182 21.02 14.14 -30.23
CA ARG A 182 22.44 14.51 -30.21
C ARG A 182 23.36 13.34 -29.91
N SER A 183 22.81 12.16 -29.60
CA SER A 183 23.57 10.99 -29.14
C SER A 183 24.50 11.33 -27.97
N GLN A 184 24.01 12.14 -27.02
CA GLN A 184 24.74 12.60 -25.85
C GLN A 184 23.95 12.30 -24.58
N THR A 185 24.65 12.20 -23.45
CA THR A 185 24.02 12.10 -22.14
C THR A 185 24.30 13.39 -21.37
N LEU A 186 23.23 14.06 -20.97
CA LEU A 186 23.25 15.27 -20.16
C LEU A 186 23.19 14.87 -18.70
N ILE A 187 24.08 15.42 -17.88
CA ILE A 187 24.17 15.11 -16.44
C ILE A 187 23.66 16.30 -15.63
N ASP A 188 22.69 16.02 -14.76
CA ASP A 188 22.19 16.96 -13.76
C ASP A 188 22.55 16.47 -12.35
N LEU A 189 23.39 17.24 -11.66
CA LEU A 189 23.90 16.94 -10.33
C LEU A 189 23.06 17.54 -9.20
N ASN A 190 21.92 18.16 -9.50
CA ASN A 190 21.01 18.69 -8.47
C ASN A 190 20.65 17.64 -7.39
N ARG A 191 20.42 16.40 -7.82
CA ARG A 191 20.08 15.27 -6.95
C ARG A 191 21.30 14.61 -6.27
N ALA A 192 22.49 14.78 -6.83
CA ALA A 192 23.70 14.17 -6.29
C ALA A 192 23.94 14.65 -4.85
N GLY A 193 24.09 13.70 -3.91
CA GLY A 193 24.33 13.98 -2.50
C GLY A 193 23.08 14.21 -1.65
N VAL A 194 21.87 14.17 -2.22
CA VAL A 194 20.62 14.14 -1.44
C VAL A 194 20.63 12.93 -0.51
N GLY A 195 20.13 13.09 0.72
CA GLY A 195 20.13 12.01 1.70
C GLY A 195 19.06 10.97 1.40
N LEU A 196 19.45 9.70 1.41
CA LEU A 196 18.56 8.55 1.30
C LEU A 196 18.66 7.68 2.56
N MET A 197 17.54 7.05 2.89
CA MET A 197 17.49 5.88 3.75
C MET A 197 17.25 4.68 2.86
N GLU A 198 18.17 3.72 2.86
CA GLU A 198 17.92 2.40 2.28
C GLU A 198 17.40 1.47 3.37
N LEU A 199 16.21 0.91 3.15
CA LEU A 199 15.57 -0.07 4.02
C LEU A 199 15.59 -1.43 3.32
N VAL A 200 16.27 -2.40 3.94
CA VAL A 200 16.36 -3.76 3.42
C VAL A 200 15.41 -4.66 4.20
N MET A 201 14.42 -5.22 3.50
CA MET A 201 13.46 -6.17 4.06
C MET A 201 13.91 -7.60 3.79
N GLU A 202 13.76 -8.46 4.79
CA GLU A 202 13.99 -9.90 4.65
C GLU A 202 12.98 -10.52 3.67
N PRO A 203 13.33 -11.67 3.06
CA PRO A 203 12.50 -12.32 2.05
C PRO A 203 11.32 -13.08 2.69
N ASP A 204 10.42 -12.36 3.37
CA ASP A 204 9.27 -12.95 4.09
C ASP A 204 7.95 -12.89 3.30
N MET A 205 7.90 -12.12 2.20
CA MET A 205 6.70 -11.93 1.38
C MET A 205 6.59 -13.02 0.32
N SER A 206 5.36 -13.38 -0.06
CA SER A 206 5.10 -14.52 -0.95
C SER A 206 4.50 -14.16 -2.32
N CYS A 207 3.98 -12.94 -2.48
CA CYS A 207 3.38 -12.47 -3.72
C CYS A 207 3.46 -10.95 -3.87
N GLY A 208 3.11 -10.45 -5.06
CA GLY A 208 3.12 -9.03 -5.37
C GLY A 208 2.11 -8.21 -4.56
N GLU A 209 0.99 -8.80 -4.15
CA GLU A 209 -0.01 -8.13 -3.31
C GLU A 209 0.49 -7.86 -1.89
N GLU A 210 1.22 -8.82 -1.29
CA GLU A 210 1.89 -8.64 0.01
C GLU A 210 2.97 -7.56 -0.09
N ALA A 211 3.81 -7.60 -1.12
CA ALA A 211 4.84 -6.59 -1.36
C ALA A 211 4.25 -5.18 -1.53
N ALA A 212 3.17 -5.05 -2.30
CA ALA A 212 2.48 -3.78 -2.46
C ALA A 212 1.89 -3.24 -1.16
N ALA A 213 1.33 -4.12 -0.32
CA ALA A 213 0.79 -3.73 0.98
C ALA A 213 1.88 -3.29 1.95
N ALA A 214 3.02 -3.99 1.97
CA ALA A 214 4.19 -3.61 2.78
C ALA A 214 4.73 -2.23 2.39
N VAL A 215 4.91 -1.97 1.09
CA VAL A 215 5.38 -0.67 0.60
C VAL A 215 4.41 0.46 0.94
N ARG A 216 3.10 0.25 0.81
CA ARG A 216 2.10 1.26 1.20
C ARG A 216 2.11 1.54 2.70
N GLU A 217 2.22 0.51 3.53
CA GLU A 217 2.27 0.71 4.97
C GLU A 217 3.55 1.48 5.36
N LEU A 218 4.69 1.13 4.77
CA LEU A 218 5.93 1.87 4.99
C LEU A 218 5.80 3.33 4.54
N GLN A 219 5.21 3.58 3.37
CA GLN A 219 4.97 4.92 2.84
C GLN A 219 4.16 5.76 3.85
N LEU A 220 3.08 5.21 4.41
CA LEU A 220 2.25 5.89 5.41
C LEU A 220 3.04 6.17 6.70
N ILE A 221 3.87 5.23 7.15
CA ILE A 221 4.73 5.43 8.34
C ILE A 221 5.71 6.58 8.07
N LEU A 222 6.41 6.57 6.94
CA LEU A 222 7.39 7.60 6.59
C LEU A 222 6.75 9.00 6.46
N GLN A 223 5.54 9.07 5.89
CA GLN A 223 4.76 10.30 5.79
C GLN A 223 4.32 10.80 7.17
N ALA A 224 3.81 9.90 8.03
CA ALA A 224 3.41 10.24 9.40
C ALA A 224 4.59 10.78 10.22
N LEU A 225 5.79 10.20 10.06
CA LEU A 225 7.02 10.67 10.70
C LEU A 225 7.57 11.98 10.10
N GLY A 226 7.09 12.38 8.92
CA GLY A 226 7.64 13.49 8.15
C GLY A 226 9.09 13.25 7.67
N THR A 227 9.53 11.98 7.60
CA THR A 227 10.91 11.62 7.22
C THR A 227 11.08 11.45 5.72
N CYS A 228 10.02 11.07 5.01
CA CYS A 228 9.96 11.03 3.55
C CYS A 228 8.52 11.32 3.10
N GLN A 229 8.35 12.08 2.02
CA GLN A 229 7.03 12.32 1.41
C GLN A 229 6.49 11.08 0.66
N GLY A 230 7.38 10.17 0.27
CA GLY A 230 7.01 8.87 -0.27
C GLY A 230 6.50 8.89 -1.71
N ASN A 231 6.69 9.97 -2.47
CA ASN A 231 6.18 10.03 -3.85
C ASN A 231 7.05 9.21 -4.82
N MET A 232 6.51 8.08 -5.29
CA MET A 232 7.21 7.21 -6.26
C MET A 232 7.34 7.83 -7.65
N SER A 233 6.38 8.67 -8.10
CA SER A 233 6.42 9.26 -9.45
C SER A 233 7.53 10.31 -9.57
N GLU A 234 7.83 11.00 -8.48
CA GLU A 234 8.95 11.94 -8.36
C GLU A 234 10.28 11.25 -8.03
N GLY A 235 10.28 9.93 -7.82
CA GLY A 235 11.47 9.15 -7.47
C GLY A 235 11.94 9.32 -6.01
N GLN A 236 11.11 9.91 -5.14
CA GLN A 236 11.40 10.07 -3.72
C GLN A 236 11.32 8.73 -2.97
N LEU A 237 10.59 7.75 -3.51
CA LEU A 237 10.53 6.39 -3.00
C LEU A 237 10.79 5.43 -4.17
N ARG A 238 11.88 4.68 -4.10
CA ARG A 238 12.26 3.66 -5.10
C ARG A 238 12.25 2.29 -4.45
N VAL A 239 11.87 1.27 -5.21
CA VAL A 239 11.77 -0.10 -4.73
C VAL A 239 12.40 -1.03 -5.76
N ASP A 240 13.42 -1.76 -5.32
CA ASP A 240 14.00 -2.89 -6.03
C ASP A 240 13.48 -4.19 -5.37
N ALA A 241 12.96 -5.12 -6.18
CA ALA A 241 12.36 -6.35 -5.70
C ALA A 241 13.26 -7.56 -5.98
N ASN A 242 13.60 -8.32 -4.94
CA ASN A 242 14.36 -9.55 -5.03
C ASN A 242 13.40 -10.74 -4.97
N VAL A 243 13.23 -11.44 -6.07
CA VAL A 243 12.25 -12.52 -6.22
C VAL A 243 12.95 -13.87 -6.42
N SER A 244 12.50 -14.88 -5.68
CA SER A 244 12.94 -16.26 -5.80
C SER A 244 11.75 -17.20 -5.65
N VAL A 245 11.85 -18.40 -6.21
CA VAL A 245 10.85 -19.46 -6.08
C VAL A 245 11.51 -20.71 -5.55
N HIS A 246 10.85 -21.39 -4.61
CA HIS A 246 11.34 -22.63 -4.02
C HIS A 246 10.20 -23.57 -3.65
N LYS A 247 10.51 -24.82 -3.33
CA LYS A 247 9.54 -25.73 -2.71
C LYS A 247 9.53 -25.51 -1.19
N PRO A 248 8.36 -25.50 -0.54
CA PRO A 248 8.28 -25.39 0.91
C PRO A 248 9.16 -26.44 1.61
N GLY A 249 10.09 -25.97 2.46
CA GLY A 249 11.04 -26.82 3.20
C GLY A 249 12.39 -27.06 2.50
N GLU A 250 12.57 -26.59 1.27
CA GLU A 250 13.87 -26.56 0.58
C GLU A 250 14.55 -25.17 0.76
N PRO A 251 15.87 -25.05 0.51
CA PRO A 251 16.53 -23.74 0.45
C PRO A 251 15.91 -22.82 -0.62
N LEU A 252 16.08 -21.50 -0.43
CA LEU A 252 15.64 -20.51 -1.42
C LEU A 252 16.28 -20.77 -2.78
N GLY A 253 15.50 -20.60 -3.85
CA GLY A 253 15.96 -20.72 -5.22
C GLY A 253 16.83 -19.54 -5.66
N ILE A 254 17.14 -19.51 -6.95
CA ILE A 254 17.99 -18.46 -7.53
C ILE A 254 17.23 -17.14 -7.55
N ARG A 255 17.90 -16.09 -7.06
CA ARG A 255 17.37 -14.73 -6.97
C ARG A 255 17.35 -14.07 -8.35
N ALA A 256 16.24 -13.42 -8.67
CA ALA A 256 16.14 -12.44 -9.74
C ALA A 256 15.82 -11.07 -9.13
N GLU A 257 16.50 -10.02 -9.59
CA GLU A 257 16.35 -8.67 -9.09
C GLU A 257 15.59 -7.82 -10.13
N VAL A 258 14.44 -7.29 -9.74
CA VAL A 258 13.57 -6.46 -10.57
C VAL A 258 13.73 -5.00 -10.14
N LYS A 259 14.26 -4.18 -11.06
CA LYS A 259 14.53 -2.74 -10.84
C LYS A 259 13.58 -1.85 -11.64
N ASN A 260 13.69 -0.54 -11.41
CA ASN A 260 12.96 0.52 -12.14
C ASN A 260 11.43 0.44 -11.98
N ILE A 261 10.97 0.24 -10.74
CA ILE A 261 9.56 0.11 -10.42
C ILE A 261 9.01 1.47 -9.94
N ASN A 262 8.29 2.15 -10.82
CA ASN A 262 7.81 3.52 -10.57
C ASN A 262 6.44 3.61 -9.87
N SER A 263 5.77 2.47 -9.61
CA SER A 263 4.52 2.46 -8.85
C SER A 263 4.30 1.16 -8.10
N VAL A 264 3.57 1.24 -6.99
CA VAL A 264 3.14 0.07 -6.21
C VAL A 264 2.32 -0.92 -7.04
N ARG A 265 1.53 -0.43 -8.01
CA ARG A 265 0.74 -1.31 -8.90
C ARG A 265 1.65 -2.09 -9.86
N TYR A 266 2.68 -1.44 -10.38
CA TYR A 266 3.66 -2.10 -11.24
C TYR A 266 4.54 -3.06 -10.44
N LEU A 267 4.87 -2.74 -9.18
CA LEU A 267 5.56 -3.62 -8.25
C LEU A 267 4.85 -4.97 -8.14
N ALA A 268 3.56 -4.96 -7.76
CA ALA A 268 2.80 -6.18 -7.59
C ALA A 268 2.78 -7.04 -8.86
N ARG A 269 2.50 -6.40 -10.00
CA ARG A 269 2.44 -7.10 -11.30
C ARG A 269 3.79 -7.67 -11.73
N ALA A 270 4.88 -6.93 -11.52
CA ALA A 270 6.21 -7.35 -11.91
C ALA A 270 6.67 -8.56 -11.07
N ILE A 271 6.39 -8.54 -9.77
CA ILE A 271 6.66 -9.65 -8.85
C ILE A 271 5.86 -10.89 -9.26
N ASP A 272 4.55 -10.75 -9.45
CA ASP A 272 3.69 -11.90 -9.81
C ASP A 272 4.09 -12.51 -11.16
N TYR A 273 4.44 -11.65 -12.12
CA TYR A 273 4.97 -12.10 -13.41
C TYR A 273 6.30 -12.84 -13.26
N GLU A 274 7.21 -12.32 -12.45
CA GLU A 274 8.52 -12.94 -12.22
C GLU A 274 8.41 -14.29 -11.51
N ILE A 275 7.55 -14.38 -10.49
CA ILE A 275 7.23 -15.64 -9.81
C ILE A 275 6.71 -16.67 -10.83
N GLN A 276 5.72 -16.29 -11.66
CA GLN A 276 5.17 -17.20 -12.66
C GLN A 276 6.21 -17.63 -13.69
N ARG A 277 7.07 -16.70 -14.14
CA ARG A 277 8.17 -17.00 -15.07
C ARG A 277 9.12 -18.04 -14.49
N GLN A 278 9.55 -17.87 -13.23
CA GLN A 278 10.45 -18.82 -12.57
C GLN A 278 9.78 -20.19 -12.37
N ILE A 279 8.50 -20.21 -11.99
CA ILE A 279 7.71 -21.45 -11.88
C ILE A 279 7.67 -22.18 -13.22
N ASP A 280 7.36 -21.49 -14.31
CA ASP A 280 7.26 -22.08 -15.65
C ASP A 280 8.60 -22.68 -16.11
N ILE A 281 9.72 -22.00 -15.83
CA ILE A 281 11.07 -22.49 -16.14
C ILE A 281 11.37 -23.78 -15.36
N LEU A 282 11.13 -23.77 -14.05
CA LEU A 282 11.41 -24.92 -13.17
C LEU A 282 10.50 -26.12 -13.50
N GLN A 283 9.23 -25.88 -13.84
CA GLN A 283 8.30 -26.93 -14.25
C GLN A 283 8.67 -27.57 -15.59
N ARG A 284 9.30 -26.82 -16.50
CA ARG A 284 9.85 -27.35 -17.77
C ARG A 284 11.20 -28.06 -17.60
N GLY A 285 11.70 -28.18 -16.37
CA GLY A 285 13.02 -28.77 -16.08
C GLY A 285 14.20 -27.86 -16.42
N GLY A 286 13.96 -26.56 -16.67
CA GLY A 286 15.00 -25.57 -16.87
C GLY A 286 15.60 -25.07 -15.55
N THR A 287 16.70 -24.32 -15.65
CA THR A 287 17.36 -23.67 -14.51
C THR A 287 17.16 -22.17 -14.58
N VAL A 288 16.69 -21.55 -13.49
CA VAL A 288 16.67 -20.08 -13.37
C VAL A 288 18.11 -19.59 -13.29
N GLN A 289 18.49 -18.59 -14.07
CA GLN A 289 19.81 -17.95 -13.95
C GLN A 289 19.69 -16.68 -13.12
N ASN A 290 20.76 -16.33 -12.40
CA ASN A 290 20.82 -15.07 -11.67
C ASN A 290 21.01 -13.94 -12.68
N GLU A 291 19.91 -13.32 -13.09
CA GLU A 291 19.89 -12.21 -14.05
C GLU A 291 19.68 -10.91 -13.30
N THR A 292 20.75 -10.29 -12.79
CA THR A 292 20.74 -8.84 -12.58
C THR A 292 20.92 -8.21 -13.95
N ARG A 293 19.86 -7.68 -14.56
CA ARG A 293 19.94 -6.96 -15.85
C ARG A 293 20.54 -5.55 -15.65
N ALA A 294 21.79 -5.48 -15.22
CA ALA A 294 22.67 -4.32 -15.30
C ALA A 294 24.11 -4.74 -14.98
N TYR A 295 24.98 -4.54 -15.98
CA TYR A 295 26.46 -4.55 -16.02
C TYR A 295 27.25 -4.95 -14.75
N ASP A 296 28.10 -5.97 -14.93
CA ASP A 296 29.08 -6.49 -13.97
C ASP A 296 30.26 -5.52 -13.79
N SER A 297 30.39 -4.96 -12.59
CA SER A 297 31.69 -4.51 -12.09
C SER A 297 31.81 -4.91 -10.63
N LYS A 298 32.93 -5.56 -10.28
CA LYS A 298 33.30 -5.91 -8.91
C LYS A 298 33.33 -4.62 -8.07
N SER A 299 32.23 -4.29 -7.40
CA SER A 299 32.16 -3.16 -6.49
C SER A 299 32.81 -3.54 -5.17
N GLY A 300 33.81 -2.74 -4.76
CA GLY A 300 34.50 -2.88 -3.48
C GLY A 300 33.94 -1.87 -2.48
N PHE A 301 33.70 -2.33 -1.25
CA PHE A 301 33.41 -1.44 -0.11
C PHE A 301 34.69 -1.16 0.66
N MET A 302 34.97 0.10 0.93
CA MET A 302 36.10 0.53 1.77
C MET A 302 35.59 1.46 2.88
N PRO A 303 36.23 1.50 4.06
CA PRO A 303 35.91 2.51 5.08
C PRO A 303 36.00 3.93 4.52
N GLU A 304 35.12 4.85 4.93
CA GLU A 304 35.27 6.28 4.65
C GLU A 304 36.26 6.90 5.67
N PRO A 305 37.50 7.25 5.28
CA PRO A 305 38.51 7.73 6.21
C PRO A 305 38.24 9.14 6.74
N ASN A 306 37.46 9.94 6.01
CA ASN A 306 37.28 11.36 6.31
C ASN A 306 36.02 11.66 7.12
N LEU A 307 35.25 10.64 7.51
CA LEU A 307 34.10 10.77 8.41
C LEU A 307 34.39 10.06 9.73
N PRO A 308 34.30 10.75 10.88
CA PRO A 308 34.35 10.07 12.16
C PRO A 308 33.15 9.12 12.33
N PRO A 309 33.24 8.12 13.22
CA PRO A 309 32.09 7.31 13.58
C PRO A 309 30.91 8.17 14.01
N LEU A 310 29.72 7.88 13.48
CA LEU A 310 28.49 8.49 13.95
C LEU A 310 28.13 7.89 15.29
N ILE A 311 28.09 8.71 16.34
CA ILE A 311 27.70 8.29 17.68
C ILE A 311 26.27 8.75 17.94
N VAL A 312 25.41 7.81 18.32
CA VAL A 312 24.03 8.03 18.73
C VAL A 312 23.92 7.76 20.22
N TYR A 313 23.42 8.75 20.96
CA TYR A 313 23.31 8.71 22.42
C TYR A 313 21.93 8.24 22.85
N GLU A 314 21.86 7.49 23.94
CA GLU A 314 20.58 6.99 24.45
C GLU A 314 19.80 8.14 25.09
N ASP A 315 20.43 8.83 26.04
CA ASP A 315 19.87 9.92 26.82
C ASP A 315 20.84 11.13 26.90
N ASN A 316 20.34 12.26 27.40
CA ASN A 316 21.17 13.46 27.58
C ASN A 316 22.25 13.29 28.67
N ALA A 317 22.06 12.37 29.62
CA ALA A 317 23.03 12.11 30.69
C ALA A 317 24.28 11.37 30.17
N SER A 318 24.13 10.62 29.08
CA SER A 318 25.17 9.89 28.38
C SER A 318 26.04 10.77 27.48
N LEU A 319 25.72 12.06 27.35
CA LEU A 319 26.51 13.02 26.60
C LEU A 319 27.82 13.34 27.33
N PRO A 320 28.99 13.10 26.71
CA PRO A 320 30.27 13.54 27.23
C PRO A 320 30.33 15.06 27.44
N THR A 321 31.04 15.49 28.49
CA THR A 321 31.26 16.90 28.80
C THR A 321 31.95 17.59 27.61
N GLY A 322 31.32 18.64 27.06
CA GLY A 322 31.86 19.42 25.93
C GLY A 322 31.23 19.11 24.57
N ILE A 323 30.33 18.12 24.47
CA ILE A 323 29.50 17.94 23.27
C ILE A 323 28.29 18.86 23.36
N ASP A 324 28.06 19.66 22.32
CA ASP A 324 26.84 20.44 22.20
C ASP A 324 25.63 19.51 22.00
N ALA A 325 24.72 19.50 22.97
CA ALA A 325 23.48 18.73 22.92
C ALA A 325 22.63 19.07 21.68
N CYS A 326 22.79 20.28 21.12
CA CYS A 326 22.09 20.71 19.90
C CYS A 326 22.63 20.02 18.65
N GLN A 327 23.86 19.51 18.67
CA GLN A 327 24.49 18.79 17.56
C GLN A 327 24.40 17.27 17.72
N ALA A 328 24.26 16.77 18.95
CA ALA A 328 24.11 15.36 19.23
C ALA A 328 22.73 14.81 18.82
N VAL A 329 22.72 13.52 18.46
CA VAL A 329 21.51 12.74 18.18
C VAL A 329 21.20 11.89 19.42
N VAL A 330 20.05 12.17 20.04
CA VAL A 330 19.64 11.55 21.31
C VAL A 330 18.33 10.78 21.11
N VAL A 331 18.38 9.48 21.29
CA VAL A 331 17.27 8.55 21.00
C VAL A 331 16.05 8.85 21.85
N GLU A 332 16.20 9.13 23.14
CA GLU A 332 15.08 9.41 24.03
C GLU A 332 14.32 10.69 23.64
N THR A 333 15.05 11.75 23.23
CA THR A 333 14.45 13.00 22.74
C THR A 333 13.63 12.75 21.48
N ILE A 334 14.18 11.95 20.55
CA ILE A 334 13.47 11.56 19.33
C ILE A 334 12.22 10.74 19.67
N ARG A 335 12.34 9.77 20.57
CA ARG A 335 11.22 8.91 21.01
C ARG A 335 10.04 9.71 21.57
N LYS A 336 10.30 10.82 22.27
CA LYS A 336 9.26 11.71 22.83
C LYS A 336 8.52 12.52 21.77
N VAL A 337 9.13 12.75 20.61
CA VAL A 337 8.56 13.55 19.51
C VAL A 337 7.92 12.68 18.43
N LEU A 338 8.04 11.35 18.53
CA LEU A 338 7.43 10.44 17.56
C LEU A 338 5.90 10.64 17.47
N PRO A 339 5.36 10.88 16.27
CA PRO A 339 3.93 11.01 16.08
C PRO A 339 3.22 9.66 16.24
N GLU A 340 1.88 9.72 16.38
CA GLU A 340 1.04 8.53 16.39
C GLU A 340 1.19 7.75 15.07
N LEU A 341 1.68 6.51 15.14
CA LEU A 341 1.87 5.66 13.97
C LEU A 341 0.52 5.26 13.33
N PRO A 342 0.47 4.99 12.02
CA PRO A 342 -0.77 4.60 11.33
C PRO A 342 -1.51 3.44 11.98
N SER A 343 -0.80 2.41 12.45
CA SER A 343 -1.39 1.26 13.14
C SER A 343 -2.10 1.65 14.44
N VAL A 344 -1.44 2.45 15.28
CA VAL A 344 -1.98 2.97 16.54
C VAL A 344 -3.20 3.86 16.27
N LYS A 345 -3.11 4.72 15.25
CA LYS A 345 -4.21 5.60 14.82
C LYS A 345 -5.44 4.78 14.40
N ARG A 346 -5.25 3.70 13.62
CA ARG A 346 -6.36 2.80 13.22
C ARG A 346 -7.03 2.16 14.43
N ASP A 347 -6.26 1.67 15.39
CA ASP A 347 -6.79 1.05 16.62
C ASP A 347 -7.54 2.07 17.49
N ARG A 348 -6.98 3.28 17.64
CA ARG A 348 -7.65 4.39 18.34
C ARG A 348 -8.99 4.72 17.71
N LEU A 349 -9.06 4.84 16.38
CA LEU A 349 -10.30 5.17 15.66
C LEU A 349 -11.40 4.12 15.88
N VAL A 350 -11.04 2.83 15.85
CA VAL A 350 -11.98 1.73 16.12
C VAL A 350 -12.47 1.75 17.56
N GLN A 351 -11.56 1.90 18.54
CA GLN A 351 -11.91 1.92 19.97
C GLN A 351 -12.76 3.14 20.34
N THR A 352 -12.38 4.33 19.86
CA THR A 352 -13.02 5.60 20.22
C THR A 352 -14.39 5.75 19.56
N TYR A 353 -14.51 5.40 18.28
CA TYR A 353 -15.71 5.68 17.48
C TYR A 353 -16.58 4.45 17.21
N GLY A 354 -16.13 3.25 17.59
CA GLY A 354 -16.85 2.00 17.38
C GLY A 354 -17.08 1.68 15.90
N ILE A 355 -16.24 2.22 15.00
CA ILE A 355 -16.29 1.95 13.55
C ILE A 355 -15.69 0.59 13.22
N LEU A 356 -16.00 0.05 12.04
CA LEU A 356 -15.42 -1.21 11.58
C LEU A 356 -13.92 -1.04 11.26
N PRO A 357 -13.08 -2.07 11.48
CA PRO A 357 -11.65 -2.00 11.16
C PRO A 357 -11.37 -1.61 9.70
N GLU A 358 -12.14 -2.13 8.74
CA GLU A 358 -12.00 -1.79 7.31
C GLU A 358 -12.15 -0.28 7.03
N HIS A 359 -12.99 0.41 7.81
CA HIS A 359 -13.18 1.85 7.69
C HIS A 359 -11.98 2.61 8.23
N SER A 360 -11.33 2.15 9.31
CA SER A 360 -10.14 2.81 9.84
C SER A 360 -8.95 2.70 8.88
N PHE A 361 -8.80 1.57 8.17
CA PHE A 361 -7.82 1.45 7.08
C PHE A 361 -8.09 2.50 5.98
N THR A 362 -9.34 2.65 5.55
CA THR A 362 -9.69 3.61 4.49
C THR A 362 -9.42 5.05 4.93
N LEU A 363 -9.79 5.40 6.18
CA LEU A 363 -9.54 6.73 6.71
C LEU A 363 -8.06 7.07 6.80
N VAL A 364 -7.23 6.16 7.32
CA VAL A 364 -5.80 6.42 7.56
C VAL A 364 -4.98 6.39 6.27
N ASN A 365 -5.43 5.66 5.25
CA ASN A 365 -4.72 5.56 3.98
C ASN A 365 -4.94 6.77 3.06
N GLU A 366 -5.98 7.58 3.30
CA GLU A 366 -6.31 8.76 2.51
C GLU A 366 -5.89 10.02 3.27
N ASP A 367 -5.02 10.83 2.66
CA ASP A 367 -4.47 12.02 3.31
C ASP A 367 -5.57 13.05 3.64
N GLY A 368 -5.54 13.57 4.87
CA GLY A 368 -6.53 14.51 5.41
C GLY A 368 -7.91 13.93 5.73
N LEU A 369 -8.21 12.66 5.40
CA LEU A 369 -9.56 12.10 5.57
C LEU A 369 -9.93 11.85 7.04
N VAL A 370 -8.94 11.47 7.88
CA VAL A 370 -9.15 11.34 9.33
C VAL A 370 -9.55 12.68 9.95
N ASP A 371 -8.83 13.74 9.61
CA ASP A 371 -9.08 15.07 10.17
C ASP A 371 -10.43 15.63 9.70
N TYR A 372 -10.80 15.37 8.44
CA TYR A 372 -12.12 15.67 7.92
C TYR A 372 -13.21 14.94 8.71
N PHE A 373 -13.08 13.63 8.92
CA PHE A 373 -14.04 12.82 9.67
C PHE A 373 -14.19 13.30 11.12
N GLU A 374 -13.07 13.52 11.82
CA GLU A 374 -13.10 14.02 13.20
C GLU A 374 -13.68 15.45 13.26
N ALA A 375 -13.46 16.30 12.25
CA ALA A 375 -14.05 17.63 12.16
C ALA A 375 -15.58 17.59 11.98
N VAL A 376 -16.10 16.67 11.16
CA VAL A 376 -17.56 16.47 11.03
C VAL A 376 -18.17 16.04 12.37
N LEU A 377 -17.54 15.08 13.05
CA LEU A 377 -18.02 14.56 14.35
C LEU A 377 -18.05 15.61 15.46
N LYS A 378 -17.21 16.64 15.41
CA LYS A 378 -17.23 17.74 16.38
C LYS A 378 -18.47 18.62 16.25
N VAL A 379 -19.09 18.66 15.06
CA VAL A 379 -20.18 19.59 14.73
C VAL A 379 -21.54 18.87 14.69
N THR A 380 -21.58 17.62 14.24
CA THR A 380 -22.84 16.86 14.13
C THR A 380 -23.17 16.09 15.41
N LYS A 381 -24.46 15.89 15.68
CA LYS A 381 -24.94 14.97 16.72
C LYS A 381 -25.08 13.53 16.21
N MET A 382 -24.92 13.31 14.91
CA MET A 382 -25.08 12.00 14.29
C MET A 382 -23.98 11.03 14.76
N GLY A 383 -24.37 9.80 15.07
CA GLY A 383 -23.45 8.78 15.56
C GLY A 383 -22.32 8.44 14.55
N PRO A 384 -21.09 8.14 15.01
CA PRO A 384 -19.92 7.97 14.13
C PRO A 384 -20.07 6.92 13.01
N ARG A 385 -20.83 5.85 13.27
CA ARG A 385 -21.11 4.78 12.29
C ARG A 385 -21.93 5.24 11.09
N LYS A 386 -22.79 6.26 11.24
CA LYS A 386 -23.53 6.82 10.12
C LYS A 386 -22.65 7.81 9.35
N VAL A 387 -21.91 8.66 10.06
CA VAL A 387 -21.00 9.66 9.49
C VAL A 387 -19.92 9.02 8.61
N ILE A 388 -19.28 7.94 9.10
CA ILE A 388 -18.24 7.22 8.35
C ILE A 388 -18.76 6.67 7.03
N GLY A 389 -20.03 6.23 6.98
CA GLY A 389 -20.66 5.74 5.75
C GLY A 389 -20.76 6.84 4.70
N TRP A 390 -21.12 8.06 5.10
CA TRP A 390 -21.15 9.23 4.22
C TRP A 390 -19.75 9.64 3.75
N VAL A 391 -18.79 9.70 4.67
CA VAL A 391 -17.41 10.09 4.36
C VAL A 391 -16.76 9.10 3.38
N ILE A 392 -16.90 7.80 3.59
CA ILE A 392 -16.27 6.79 2.73
C ILE A 392 -17.02 6.59 1.41
N LYS A 393 -18.35 6.52 1.45
CA LYS A 393 -19.12 6.15 0.25
C LYS A 393 -19.39 7.34 -0.66
N GLU A 394 -19.84 8.45 -0.09
CA GLU A 394 -20.27 9.62 -0.87
C GLU A 394 -19.09 10.57 -1.09
N LEU A 395 -18.50 11.11 -0.01
CA LEU A 395 -17.41 12.08 -0.14
C LEU A 395 -16.18 11.50 -0.84
N LEU A 396 -15.59 10.43 -0.31
CA LEU A 396 -14.41 9.81 -0.91
C LEU A 396 -14.72 9.20 -2.29
N GLY A 397 -15.93 8.67 -2.49
CA GLY A 397 -16.38 8.19 -3.79
C GLY A 397 -16.35 9.29 -4.86
N HIS A 398 -16.89 10.48 -4.54
CA HIS A 398 -16.89 11.63 -5.44
C HIS A 398 -15.48 12.22 -5.65
N LEU A 399 -14.67 12.32 -4.59
CA LEU A 399 -13.27 12.75 -4.69
C LEU A 399 -12.48 11.88 -5.67
N LYS A 400 -12.62 10.55 -5.58
CA LYS A 400 -11.95 9.60 -6.49
C LYS A 400 -12.44 9.67 -7.93
N GLN A 401 -13.72 9.97 -8.15
CA GLN A 401 -14.26 10.16 -9.51
C GLN A 401 -13.70 11.41 -10.19
N GLN A 402 -13.33 12.42 -9.43
CA GLN A 402 -12.81 13.70 -9.93
C GLN A 402 -11.27 13.83 -9.76
N ASP A 403 -10.61 12.79 -9.25
CA ASP A 403 -9.16 12.78 -8.95
C ASP A 403 -8.71 13.95 -8.05
N MET A 404 -9.52 14.26 -7.02
CA MET A 404 -9.31 15.36 -6.09
C MET A 404 -8.82 14.88 -4.72
N SER A 405 -7.97 15.67 -4.07
CA SER A 405 -7.60 15.44 -2.67
C SER A 405 -8.70 15.88 -1.70
N VAL A 406 -8.65 15.39 -0.45
CA VAL A 406 -9.60 15.80 0.59
C VAL A 406 -9.53 17.31 0.86
N SER A 407 -8.34 17.90 0.80
CA SER A 407 -8.13 19.35 0.96
C SER A 407 -8.72 20.19 -0.17
N GLN A 408 -8.96 19.60 -1.34
CA GLN A 408 -9.59 20.26 -2.49
C GLN A 408 -11.11 20.08 -2.49
N SER A 409 -11.68 19.35 -1.52
CA SER A 409 -13.12 19.06 -1.51
C SER A 409 -13.96 20.34 -1.50
N PRO A 410 -14.98 20.46 -2.37
CA PRO A 410 -15.90 21.60 -2.34
C PRO A 410 -16.83 21.56 -1.12
N ILE A 411 -16.95 20.41 -0.44
CA ILE A 411 -17.82 20.21 0.72
C ILE A 411 -16.99 20.28 1.99
N SER A 412 -17.16 21.36 2.75
CA SER A 412 -16.52 21.50 4.05
C SER A 412 -17.09 20.51 5.08
N PRO A 413 -16.33 20.18 6.14
CA PRO A 413 -16.84 19.37 7.25
C PRO A 413 -18.13 19.92 7.87
N SER A 414 -18.26 21.25 7.97
CA SER A 414 -19.45 21.90 8.51
C SER A 414 -20.67 21.75 7.59
N ALA A 415 -20.48 21.86 6.27
CA ALA A 415 -21.55 21.69 5.30
C ALA A 415 -22.08 20.25 5.31
N LEU A 416 -21.19 19.25 5.38
CA LEU A 416 -21.61 17.86 5.53
C LEU A 416 -22.34 17.65 6.87
N ALA A 417 -21.85 18.23 7.98
CA ALA A 417 -22.51 18.12 9.28
C ALA A 417 -23.94 18.69 9.26
N GLU A 418 -24.17 19.82 8.57
CA GLU A 418 -25.50 20.42 8.40
C GLU A 418 -26.45 19.47 7.66
N LEU A 419 -26.01 18.88 6.55
CA LEU A 419 -26.80 17.89 5.79
C LEU A 419 -27.20 16.70 6.67
N LEU A 420 -26.25 16.19 7.46
CA LEU A 420 -26.49 15.06 8.35
C LEU A 420 -27.46 15.42 9.48
N GLU A 421 -27.39 16.63 10.03
CA GLU A 421 -28.35 17.09 11.05
C GLU A 421 -29.77 17.19 10.49
N LEU A 422 -29.94 17.69 9.25
CA LEU A 422 -31.25 17.73 8.58
C LEU A 422 -31.84 16.34 8.40
N GLN A 423 -30.99 15.34 8.10
CA GLN A 423 -31.42 13.95 8.01
C GLN A 423 -31.78 13.36 9.38
N GLU A 424 -30.97 13.60 10.42
CA GLU A 424 -31.21 13.04 11.75
C GLU A 424 -32.45 13.65 12.44
N THR A 425 -32.72 14.93 12.18
CA THR A 425 -33.92 15.64 12.66
C THR A 425 -35.18 15.33 11.84
N GLY A 426 -35.07 14.55 10.76
CA GLY A 426 -36.21 14.12 9.95
C GLY A 426 -36.75 15.17 8.96
N HIS A 427 -36.01 16.26 8.70
CA HIS A 427 -36.41 17.26 7.69
C HIS A 427 -36.31 16.71 6.27
N ILE A 428 -35.39 15.76 6.04
CA ILE A 428 -35.18 15.09 4.76
C ILE A 428 -35.06 13.58 4.94
N SER A 429 -35.44 12.81 3.93
CA SER A 429 -35.22 11.36 3.91
C SER A 429 -33.77 11.01 3.57
N SER A 430 -33.35 9.77 3.85
CA SER A 430 -32.03 9.28 3.47
C SER A 430 -31.79 9.28 1.95
N SER A 431 -32.83 9.05 1.14
CA SER A 431 -32.72 9.12 -0.32
C SER A 431 -32.55 10.56 -0.82
N VAL A 432 -33.21 11.52 -0.18
CA VAL A 432 -33.08 12.95 -0.51
C VAL A 432 -31.72 13.48 -0.10
N ALA A 433 -31.19 13.06 1.05
CA ALA A 433 -29.87 13.49 1.51
C ALA A 433 -28.78 13.27 0.46
N GLY A 434 -28.84 12.15 -0.27
CA GLY A 434 -27.88 11.88 -1.37
C GLY A 434 -28.03 12.83 -2.55
N GLN A 435 -29.26 13.24 -2.87
CA GLN A 435 -29.52 14.23 -3.92
C GLN A 435 -29.02 15.62 -3.51
N VAL A 436 -29.29 16.02 -2.26
CA VAL A 436 -28.80 17.29 -1.71
C VAL A 436 -27.27 17.31 -1.70
N PHE A 437 -26.62 16.22 -1.30
CA PHE A 437 -25.15 16.10 -1.36
C PHE A 437 -24.60 16.32 -2.78
N GLN A 438 -25.21 15.70 -3.79
CA GLN A 438 -24.79 15.89 -5.19
C GLN A 438 -24.98 17.32 -5.67
N GLU A 439 -26.03 17.99 -5.21
CA GLU A 439 -26.26 19.39 -5.56
C GLU A 439 -25.29 20.33 -4.83
N MET A 440 -24.99 20.07 -3.55
CA MET A 440 -23.94 20.78 -2.80
C MET A 440 -22.58 20.65 -3.49
N TRP A 441 -22.30 19.49 -4.09
CA TRP A 441 -21.06 19.26 -4.84
C TRP A 441 -20.97 20.12 -6.10
N LYS A 442 -22.08 20.29 -6.83
CA LYS A 442 -22.13 21.08 -8.08
C LYS A 442 -22.18 22.58 -7.80
N SER A 443 -22.99 22.97 -6.83
CA SER A 443 -23.31 24.35 -6.49
C SER A 443 -22.51 24.78 -5.26
N SER A 444 -21.22 25.07 -5.47
CA SER A 444 -20.32 25.49 -4.39
C SER A 444 -20.86 26.72 -3.65
N GLY A 445 -21.01 26.61 -2.33
CA GLY A 445 -21.40 27.72 -1.45
C GLY A 445 -22.88 27.76 -1.05
N LYS A 446 -23.74 26.92 -1.62
CA LYS A 446 -25.12 26.75 -1.13
C LYS A 446 -25.15 25.83 0.09
N THR A 447 -25.92 26.22 1.10
CA THR A 447 -26.12 25.36 2.29
C THR A 447 -27.10 24.23 2.00
N ALA A 448 -27.03 23.16 2.78
CA ALA A 448 -27.95 22.03 2.63
C ALA A 448 -29.41 22.49 2.77
N LEU A 449 -29.68 23.39 3.72
CA LEU A 449 -31.01 23.94 3.96
C LEU A 449 -31.54 24.76 2.77
N GLN A 450 -30.69 25.58 2.14
CA GLN A 450 -31.07 26.35 0.94
C GLN A 450 -31.47 25.44 -0.22
N ILE A 451 -30.69 24.40 -0.49
CA ILE A 451 -30.99 23.44 -1.55
C ILE A 451 -32.31 22.72 -1.29
N VAL A 452 -32.57 22.32 -0.04
CA VAL A 452 -33.82 21.66 0.34
C VAL A 452 -35.03 22.57 0.10
N GLN A 453 -34.91 23.87 0.38
CA GLN A 453 -35.96 24.85 0.15
C GLN A 453 -36.18 25.16 -1.33
N GLU A 454 -35.10 25.40 -2.09
CA GLU A 454 -35.18 25.74 -3.51
C GLU A 454 -35.76 24.61 -4.37
N LEU A 455 -35.43 23.36 -4.02
CA LEU A 455 -35.86 22.18 -4.77
C LEU A 455 -37.11 21.50 -4.19
N ASP A 456 -37.72 22.08 -3.15
CA ASP A 456 -38.86 21.52 -2.41
C ASP A 456 -38.66 20.03 -2.05
N LEU A 457 -37.53 19.76 -1.38
CA LEU A 457 -37.10 18.40 -1.04
C LEU A 457 -37.43 17.99 0.41
N GLY A 458 -38.18 18.82 1.14
CA GLY A 458 -38.61 18.52 2.50
C GLY A 458 -39.47 17.24 2.58
N LEU A 459 -39.36 16.52 3.71
CA LEU A 459 -40.11 15.29 3.96
C LEU A 459 -41.62 15.55 3.89
N VAL A 460 -42.36 14.68 3.20
CA VAL A 460 -43.83 14.71 3.19
C VAL A 460 -44.33 14.21 4.54
N SER A 461 -44.81 15.12 5.38
CA SER A 461 -45.37 14.83 6.70
C SER A 461 -46.89 14.59 6.70
N ASP A 462 -47.58 14.89 5.59
CA ASP A 462 -49.02 14.62 5.44
C ASP A 462 -49.28 13.14 5.21
N THR A 463 -49.68 12.45 6.29
CA THR A 463 -50.00 11.03 6.29
C THR A 463 -51.15 10.70 5.32
N ALA A 464 -52.13 11.58 5.15
CA ALA A 464 -53.28 11.32 4.28
C ALA A 464 -52.87 11.29 2.79
N GLN A 465 -52.01 12.22 2.37
CA GLN A 465 -51.43 12.19 1.02
C GLN A 465 -50.61 10.94 0.79
N LEU A 466 -49.80 10.54 1.77
CA LEU A 466 -48.92 9.39 1.65
C LEU A 466 -49.70 8.06 1.61
N HIS A 467 -50.80 7.95 2.37
CA HIS A 467 -51.76 6.85 2.24
C HIS A 467 -52.44 6.80 0.86
N SER A 468 -52.79 7.95 0.29
CA SER A 468 -53.39 8.04 -1.05
C SER A 468 -52.42 7.58 -2.14
N ILE A 469 -51.17 8.02 -2.08
CA ILE A 469 -50.12 7.60 -3.03
C ILE A 469 -49.86 6.09 -2.89
N CYS A 470 -49.72 5.57 -1.67
CA CYS A 470 -49.55 4.14 -1.45
C CYS A 470 -50.74 3.33 -1.98
N GLN A 471 -51.97 3.83 -1.83
CA GLN A 471 -53.16 3.18 -2.36
C GLN A 471 -53.14 3.14 -3.90
N LYS A 472 -52.83 4.26 -4.56
CA LYS A 472 -52.69 4.31 -6.03
C LYS A 472 -51.64 3.33 -6.56
N VAL A 473 -50.50 3.21 -5.87
CA VAL A 473 -49.44 2.26 -6.25
C VAL A 473 -49.90 0.81 -6.08
N VAL A 474 -50.62 0.49 -5.01
CA VAL A 474 -51.19 -0.85 -4.79
C VAL A 474 -52.24 -1.18 -5.85
N ASP A 475 -53.13 -0.25 -6.17
CA ASP A 475 -54.21 -0.46 -7.14
C ASP A 475 -53.69 -0.60 -8.58
N SER A 476 -52.58 0.08 -8.90
CA SER A 476 -51.96 0.04 -10.23
C SER A 476 -51.04 -1.18 -10.45
N ASN A 477 -50.76 -1.99 -9.43
CA ASN A 477 -49.82 -3.11 -9.49
C ASN A 477 -50.40 -4.39 -8.84
N PRO A 478 -51.52 -4.93 -9.38
CA PRO A 478 -52.23 -6.05 -8.77
C PRO A 478 -51.42 -7.36 -8.74
N ASP A 479 -50.56 -7.59 -9.74
CA ASP A 479 -49.73 -8.79 -9.84
C ASP A 479 -48.70 -8.86 -8.71
N GLU A 480 -48.07 -7.73 -8.39
CA GLU A 480 -47.14 -7.59 -7.28
C GLU A 480 -47.82 -7.81 -5.92
N VAL A 481 -49.03 -7.29 -5.75
CA VAL A 481 -49.82 -7.46 -4.52
C VAL A 481 -50.19 -8.94 -4.31
N ASN A 482 -50.60 -9.63 -5.39
CA ASN A 482 -50.89 -11.06 -5.35
C ASN A 482 -49.64 -11.88 -5.02
N ALA A 483 -48.48 -11.53 -5.58
CA ALA A 483 -47.22 -12.18 -5.26
C ALA A 483 -46.81 -12.01 -3.78
N ILE A 484 -47.08 -10.85 -3.18
CA ILE A 484 -46.83 -10.60 -1.74
C ILE A 484 -47.75 -11.47 -0.88
N ARG A 485 -49.05 -11.56 -1.23
CA ARG A 485 -50.02 -12.42 -0.53
C ARG A 485 -49.67 -13.90 -0.61
N ASN A 486 -49.11 -14.34 -1.74
CA ASN A 486 -48.61 -15.70 -1.94
C ASN A 486 -47.27 -15.99 -1.22
N GLY A 487 -46.79 -15.07 -0.37
CA GLY A 487 -45.63 -15.26 0.50
C GLY A 487 -44.30 -14.69 -0.03
N ASN A 488 -44.27 -14.12 -1.24
CA ASN A 488 -43.05 -13.52 -1.78
C ASN A 488 -42.84 -12.08 -1.28
N LYS A 489 -42.44 -11.95 -0.01
CA LYS A 489 -42.20 -10.66 0.66
C LYS A 489 -41.11 -9.80 0.01
N LYS A 490 -40.27 -10.34 -0.89
CA LYS A 490 -39.24 -9.55 -1.60
C LYS A 490 -39.85 -8.55 -2.59
N VAL A 491 -41.07 -8.81 -3.08
CA VAL A 491 -41.78 -7.94 -4.03
C VAL A 491 -42.20 -6.60 -3.41
N LEU A 492 -42.30 -6.53 -2.08
CA LEU A 492 -42.57 -5.30 -1.34
C LEU A 492 -41.52 -4.20 -1.65
N ASN A 493 -40.26 -4.57 -1.87
CA ASN A 493 -39.21 -3.62 -2.22
C ASN A 493 -39.45 -2.97 -3.61
N LYS A 494 -40.14 -3.67 -4.53
CA LYS A 494 -40.52 -3.12 -5.84
C LYS A 494 -41.60 -2.04 -5.68
N LEU A 495 -42.62 -2.29 -4.85
CA LEU A 495 -43.65 -1.31 -4.51
C LEU A 495 -43.07 -0.10 -3.77
N MET A 496 -42.14 -0.32 -2.84
CA MET A 496 -41.42 0.78 -2.16
C MET A 496 -40.69 1.68 -3.17
N GLY A 497 -40.05 1.10 -4.20
CA GLY A 497 -39.39 1.87 -5.26
C GLY A 497 -40.37 2.70 -6.09
N LEU A 498 -41.59 2.21 -6.34
CA LEU A 498 -42.64 2.95 -7.04
C LEU A 498 -43.17 4.12 -6.21
N VAL A 499 -43.43 3.91 -4.91
CA VAL A 499 -43.83 4.99 -4.00
C VAL A 499 -42.73 6.04 -3.89
N GLN A 500 -41.46 5.63 -3.80
CA GLN A 500 -40.33 6.56 -3.83
C GLN A 500 -40.27 7.38 -5.12
N LYS A 501 -40.58 6.78 -6.28
CA LYS A 501 -40.60 7.49 -7.56
C LYS A 501 -41.72 8.55 -7.61
N GLU A 502 -42.93 8.19 -7.18
CA GLU A 502 -44.07 9.11 -7.08
C GLU A 502 -43.81 10.27 -6.11
N THR A 503 -43.22 9.97 -4.95
CA THR A 503 -42.91 10.96 -3.91
C THR A 503 -41.58 11.70 -4.14
N LYS A 504 -40.89 11.44 -5.26
CA LYS A 504 -39.53 11.94 -5.55
C LYS A 504 -38.52 11.69 -4.42
N GLY A 505 -38.72 10.60 -3.67
CA GLY A 505 -37.89 10.22 -2.53
C GLY A 505 -38.21 10.97 -1.23
N ARG A 506 -39.20 11.86 -1.20
CA ARG A 506 -39.55 12.69 -0.03
C ARG A 506 -40.34 11.97 1.07
N ALA A 507 -40.64 10.69 0.88
CA ALA A 507 -41.37 9.89 1.86
C ALA A 507 -40.42 9.13 2.80
N ASP A 508 -40.81 9.01 4.08
CA ASP A 508 -40.09 8.17 5.04
C ASP A 508 -40.22 6.67 4.65
N PRO A 509 -39.12 5.97 4.35
CA PRO A 509 -39.15 4.56 3.98
C PRO A 509 -39.76 3.65 5.06
N VAL A 510 -39.62 4.00 6.34
CA VAL A 510 -40.17 3.19 7.44
C VAL A 510 -41.69 3.27 7.45
N LEU A 511 -42.21 4.49 7.34
CA LEU A 511 -43.65 4.77 7.32
C LEU A 511 -44.31 4.23 6.04
N VAL A 512 -43.68 4.42 4.87
CA VAL A 512 -44.15 3.82 3.61
C VAL A 512 -44.23 2.29 3.69
N ARG A 513 -43.21 1.65 4.28
CA ARG A 513 -43.20 0.19 4.43
C ARG A 513 -44.35 -0.28 5.33
N ALA A 514 -44.62 0.40 6.44
CA ALA A 514 -45.73 0.07 7.33
C ALA A 514 -47.07 0.18 6.61
N ILE A 515 -47.32 1.27 5.88
CA ILE A 515 -48.57 1.49 5.13
C ILE A 515 -48.74 0.47 4.00
N LEU A 516 -47.68 0.15 3.27
CA LEU A 516 -47.76 -0.86 2.21
C LEU A 516 -48.01 -2.26 2.77
N GLN A 517 -47.40 -2.61 3.91
CA GLN A 517 -47.66 -3.89 4.58
C GLN A 517 -49.12 -3.98 5.04
N GLU A 518 -49.63 -2.92 5.66
CA GLU A 518 -51.04 -2.81 6.06
C GLU A 518 -51.97 -3.01 4.85
N LYS A 519 -51.77 -2.26 3.76
CA LYS A 519 -52.64 -2.30 2.56
C LYS A 519 -52.54 -3.61 1.76
N THR A 520 -51.41 -4.29 1.78
CA THR A 520 -51.21 -5.54 1.03
C THR A 520 -51.74 -6.76 1.79
N LEU A 521 -51.77 -6.71 3.13
CA LEU A 521 -52.24 -7.79 4.01
C LEU A 521 -53.74 -7.67 4.38
N LEU A 522 -54.35 -6.46 4.38
CA LEU A 522 -55.75 -6.23 4.80
C LEU A 522 -56.86 -6.62 3.79
N LYS A 523 -56.66 -7.62 2.94
CA LYS A 523 -57.74 -8.12 2.06
C LYS A 523 -57.75 -9.64 2.00
N SER A 524 -57.95 -10.24 3.18
CA SER A 524 -58.25 -11.66 3.33
C SER A 524 -59.45 -11.88 4.26
N ASP A 525 -60.50 -11.05 4.13
CA ASP A 525 -61.85 -11.34 4.62
C ASP A 525 -62.85 -10.41 3.89
N CYS A 526 -63.45 -10.96 2.83
CA CYS A 526 -64.78 -10.65 2.30
C CYS A 526 -65.16 -11.75 1.31
#